data_AF-A0A2N6EE72-F1
#
_entry.id   AF-A0A2N6EE72-F1
#
_cell.length_a   1.000
_cell.length_b   1.000
_cell.length_c   1.000
_cell.angle_alpha   90.00
_cell.angle_beta   90.00
_cell.angle_gamma   90.00
#
_symmetry.space_group_name_H-M   'P 1'
#
loop_
_entity.id
_entity.type
_entity.pdbx_description
1 polymer ?
#
loop_
_entity_poly.entity_id
_entity_poly.type
_entity_poly.pdbx_seq_one_letter_code
_entity_poly.pdbx_strand_id
1 'polypeptide(L)' 'MARSELLHLGRRTASLSVSVENRQGQLVAHGTATLIVLAGAADLG' A
#
# COMPACT_ATOMS: atom_id res chain seq x y z
N MET A 1 8.30 -6.84 9.99
CA MET A 1 6.88 -6.44 9.80
C MET A 1 6.78 -5.64 8.53
N ALA A 2 5.76 -5.86 7.71
CA ALA A 2 5.48 -5.01 6.54
C ALA A 2 4.20 -4.23 6.81
N ARG A 3 4.24 -2.92 6.56
CA ARG A 3 3.08 -2.03 6.67
C ARG A 3 2.97 -1.22 5.39
N SER A 4 1.75 -1.05 4.90
CA SER A 4 1.46 -0.18 3.78
C SER A 4 0.44 0.87 4.16
N GLU A 5 0.58 2.08 3.61
CA GLU A 5 -0.37 3.17 3.77
C GLU A 5 -0.85 3.64 2.40
N LEU A 6 -2.15 3.90 2.30
CA LEU A 6 -2.76 4.44 1.09
C LEU A 6 -2.44 5.93 0.99
N LEU A 7 -1.65 6.31 -0.01
CA LEU A 7 -1.30 7.70 -0.27
C LEU A 7 -2.36 8.39 -1.13
N HIS A 8 -2.90 7.67 -2.10
CA HIS A 8 -3.93 8.19 -3.01
C HIS A 8 -4.80 7.06 -3.54
N LEU A 9 -6.12 7.25 -3.53
CA LEU A 9 -7.09 6.37 -4.18
C LEU A 9 -7.80 7.13 -5.30
N GLY A 10 -7.43 6.78 -6.53
CA GLY A 10 -8.11 7.25 -7.73
C GLY A 10 -9.17 6.25 -8.18
N ARG A 11 -9.87 6.59 -9.26
CA ARG A 11 -10.94 5.74 -9.81
C ARG A 11 -10.45 4.40 -10.37
N ARG A 12 -9.25 4.36 -10.95
CA ARG A 12 -8.68 3.18 -11.63
C ARG A 12 -7.39 2.69 -11.02
N THR A 13 -6.77 3.49 -10.16
CA THR A 13 -5.47 3.19 -9.58
C THR A 13 -5.42 3.64 -8.14
N ALA A 14 -4.62 2.94 -7.33
CA ALA A 14 -4.28 3.33 -5.98
C ALA A 14 -2.76 3.38 -5.83
N SER A 15 -2.24 4.36 -5.08
CA SER A 15 -0.82 4.46 -4.75
C SER A 15 -0.62 4.18 -3.28
N LEU A 16 0.32 3.28 -2.96
CA LEU A 16 0.68 2.91 -1.60
C LEU A 16 2.13 3.32 -1.31
N SER A 17 2.41 3.73 -0.07
CA SER A 17 3.74 3.58 0.52
C SER A 17 3.83 2.24 1.22
N VAL A 18 5.01 1.63 1.23
CA VAL A 18 5.29 0.39 1.96
C VAL A 18 6.57 0.57 2.75
N SER A 19 6.54 0.19 4.02
CA SER A 19 7.70 0.15 4.90
C SER A 19 7.84 -1.25 5.49
N VAL A 20 9.07 -1.76 5.48
CA VAL A 20 9.42 -3.08 6.02
C VAL A 20 10.45 -2.91 7.12
N GLU A 21 10.15 -3.43 8.30
CA GLU A 21 11.04 -3.42 9.45
C GLU A 21 11.51 -4.85 9.79
N ASN A 22 12.74 -4.98 10.28
CA ASN A 22 13.25 -6.22 10.87
C ASN A 22 12.65 -6.46 12.28
N ARG A 23 13.09 -7.52 12.97
CA ARG A 23 12.58 -7.85 14.32
C ARG A 23 13.04 -6.88 15.40
N GLN A 24 14.07 -6.09 15.11
CA GLN A 24 14.63 -5.07 15.97
C GLN A 24 13.96 -3.71 15.75
N GLY A 25 12.92 -3.63 14.90
CA GLY A 25 12.21 -2.38 14.59
C GLY A 25 12.98 -1.43 13.66
N GLN A 26 14.05 -1.90 13.01
CA GLN A 26 14.80 -1.08 12.07
C GLN A 26 14.20 -1.19 10.67
N LEU A 27 14.02 -0.05 10.01
CA LEU A 27 13.56 0.00 8.62
C LEU A 27 14.62 -0.62 7.69
N VAL A 28 14.24 -1.67 6.98
CA VAL A 28 15.12 -2.40 6.05
C VAL A 28 14.74 -2.23 4.59
N ALA A 29 13.50 -1.80 4.30
CA ALA A 29 13.09 -1.41 2.97
C ALA A 29 11.95 -0.39 3.03
N HIS A 30 11.93 0.52 2.06
CA HIS A 30 10.84 1.45 1.83
C HIS A 30 10.62 1.60 0.33
N GLY A 31 9.37 1.73 -0.09
CA GLY A 31 9.04 1.91 -1.49
C GLY A 31 7.60 2.33 -1.71
N THR A 32 7.26 2.46 -2.98
CA THR A 32 5.91 2.76 -3.43
C THR A 32 5.43 1.70 -4.40
N ALA A 33 4.12 1.49 -4.44
CA ALA A 33 3.49 0.62 -5.41
C ALA A 33 2.25 1.31 -5.99
N THR A 34 2.05 1.16 -7.30
CA THR A 34 0.82 1.55 -7.98
C THR A 34 0.02 0.29 -8.26
N LEU A 35 -1.22 0.26 -7.76
CA LEU A 35 -2.16 -0.83 -7.97
C LEU A 35 -3.21 -0.42 -9.01
N ILE A 36 -3.72 -1.39 -9.75
CA ILE A 36 -4.92 -1.23 -10.57
C ILE A 36 -6.13 -1.59 -9.70
N VAL A 37 -7.11 -0.70 -9.65
CA VAL A 37 -8.39 -0.97 -8.98
C VAL A 37 -9.25 -1.78 -9.94
N LEU A 38 -9.46 -3.05 -9.61
CA LEU A 38 -10.40 -3.90 -10.32
C LEU A 38 -11.83 -3.48 -9.93
N ALA A 39 -12.76 -3.52 -10.89
CA ALA A 39 -14.14 -3.08 -10.68
C ALA A 39 -14.73 -3.77 -9.44
N GLY A 40 -15.26 -2.99 -8.49
CA GLY A 40 -15.80 -3.51 -7.22
C GLY A 40 -15.26 -2.87 -5.94
N ALA A 41 -14.56 -1.73 -5.97
CA ALA A 41 -14.21 -1.04 -4.72
C ALA A 41 -15.44 -0.55 -3.92
N ALA A 42 -16.62 -0.47 -4.55
CA ALA A 42 -17.90 -0.18 -3.89
C ALA A 42 -18.56 -1.43 -3.24
N ASP A 43 -18.00 -2.64 -3.44
CA ASP A 43 -18.49 -3.91 -2.87
C ASP A 43 -17.60 -4.44 -1.73
N LEU A 44 -16.53 -3.73 -1.36
CA LEU A 44 -15.70 -4.05 -0.21
C LEU A 44 -16.25 -3.36 1.04
N GLY A 45 -17.52 -3.63 1.35
CA GLY A 45 -18.26 -3.08 2.49
C GLY A 45 -17.53 -3.14 3.82
#